data_AF-A0A098BNW4-F1
#
_entry.id   AF-A0A098BNW4-F1
#
_cell.length_a   1.000
_cell.length_b   1.000
_cell.length_c   1.000
_cell.angle_alpha   90.00
_cell.angle_beta   90.00
_cell.angle_gamma   90.00
#
_symmetry.space_group_name_H-M   'P 1'
#
loop_
_entity.id
_entity.type
_entity.pdbx_description
1 polymer ?
#
loop_
_entity_poly.entity_id
_entity_poly.type
_entity_poly.pdbx_seq_one_letter_code
_entity_poly.pdbx_strand_id
1 'polypeptide(L)'
;MTPPAESGGALDRAVMTERLTTEFADRIAVYRDLLRRLVVTGEPSPPDPAAVETRPVEGPSLTTAHLRIHVQHSYQDADELGSFPPGMEPVCLRIHVQGYCDRYPDRRAAGSDLVHAVPATEAEAWARALLGRQWSDYAYEVIRRPDVDNRMRTHMMYTQPLFVVFLTSDGTPVLAPDNIAWHRVWPKVVDARKLEPDPSSSALRAHIARFGPYAPTEGIRHPDTEPDGGWRLELTGLSLDELTDTAAATVRALRDGIRVRGAIDKQFRPVRLHVEHDRVVVHFRWARNPNIFALAMRPPQTGHDLAGPPWHTPAAVAATVIAGWQEELCTGLLVRGTRRREGRTIHISGPRTPTGRQEYWVGTVPLHERSGAWLARAGLDIDRPLGWKNTGVLAAWVQAFVNNRQARPFVGHAAAYWSDETTAHLEVLDTVPGTPDTVTAQLLHRLTHMLADLGAETITTSFENEHLADLGYMNHPEEPGMILDVTTMP
;
A
#
# COMPACT_ATOMS: atom_id res chain seq x y z
N MET A 1 -0.79 61.90 -1.95
CA MET A 1 -0.73 61.50 -0.52
C MET A 1 -1.24 60.09 -0.41
N THR A 2 -0.31 59.14 -0.47
CA THR A 2 -0.57 57.71 -0.26
C THR A 2 -0.65 57.49 1.26
N PRO A 3 -1.62 56.72 1.77
CA PRO A 3 -1.61 56.36 3.19
C PRO A 3 -0.33 55.58 3.47
N PRO A 4 0.32 55.77 4.64
CA PRO A 4 1.47 54.97 4.99
C PRO A 4 1.04 53.50 5.08
N ALA A 5 1.80 52.64 4.40
CA ALA A 5 1.69 51.20 4.56
C ALA A 5 1.82 50.88 6.05
N GLU A 6 0.76 50.39 6.66
CA GLU A 6 0.84 49.81 8.00
C GLU A 6 1.91 48.73 7.96
N SER A 7 2.95 48.91 8.77
CA SER A 7 3.95 47.90 9.05
C SER A 7 3.25 46.75 9.76
N GLY A 8 2.68 45.82 8.99
CA GLY A 8 2.02 44.63 9.48
C GLY A 8 3.00 43.80 10.29
N GLY A 9 2.90 43.88 11.62
CA GLY A 9 3.50 42.89 12.49
C GLY A 9 3.04 41.51 12.05
N ALA A 10 3.96 40.54 12.03
CA ALA A 10 3.64 39.17 11.65
C ALA A 10 2.42 38.71 12.45
N LEU A 11 1.31 38.45 11.75
CA LEU A 11 0.07 38.00 12.38
C LEU A 11 0.37 36.73 13.19
N ASP A 12 -0.13 36.69 14.43
CA ASP A 12 0.01 35.51 15.26
C ASP A 12 -0.74 34.32 14.65
N ARG A 13 -0.16 33.12 14.74
CA ARG A 13 -0.72 31.89 14.17
C ARG A 13 -2.12 31.59 14.72
N ALA A 14 -2.36 31.80 16.01
CA ALA A 14 -3.65 31.50 16.62
C ALA A 14 -4.74 32.44 16.07
N VAL A 15 -4.41 33.73 15.95
CA VAL A 15 -5.30 34.74 15.35
C VAL A 15 -5.62 34.39 13.89
N MET A 16 -4.63 34.00 13.09
CA MET A 16 -4.87 33.55 11.71
C MET A 16 -5.77 32.32 11.67
N THR A 17 -5.51 31.33 12.53
CA THR A 17 -6.29 30.09 12.59
C THR A 17 -7.75 30.36 12.93
N GLU A 18 -8.02 31.21 13.91
CA GLU A 18 -9.37 31.61 14.33
C GLU A 18 -10.11 32.34 13.21
N ARG A 19 -9.43 33.31 12.57
CA ARG A 19 -9.97 34.04 11.42
C ARG A 19 -10.36 33.11 10.27
N LEU A 20 -9.45 32.22 9.87
CA LEU A 20 -9.70 31.25 8.79
C LEU A 20 -10.83 30.27 9.13
N THR A 21 -10.88 29.81 10.40
CA THR A 21 -11.95 28.92 10.86
C THR A 21 -13.32 29.60 10.78
N THR A 22 -13.38 30.89 11.08
CA THR A 22 -14.61 31.67 11.03
C THR A 22 -15.01 32.01 9.60
N GLU A 23 -14.07 32.52 8.80
CA GLU A 23 -14.31 32.97 7.42
C GLU A 23 -14.72 31.83 6.49
N PHE A 24 -14.15 30.63 6.69
CA PHE A 24 -14.41 29.45 5.86
C PHE A 24 -15.21 28.37 6.57
N ALA A 25 -15.94 28.70 7.64
CA ALA A 25 -16.62 27.74 8.53
C ALA A 25 -17.47 26.71 7.75
N ASP A 26 -18.33 27.16 6.83
CA ASP A 26 -19.21 26.29 6.05
C ASP A 26 -18.43 25.30 5.17
N ARG A 27 -17.33 25.76 4.54
CA ARG A 27 -16.50 24.92 3.66
C ARG A 27 -15.67 23.93 4.48
N ILE A 28 -15.11 24.39 5.60
CA ILE A 28 -14.35 23.56 6.54
C ILE A 28 -15.24 22.47 7.14
N ALA A 29 -16.50 22.77 7.47
CA ALA A 29 -17.43 21.78 8.01
C ALA A 29 -17.68 20.64 7.01
N VAL A 30 -18.03 20.95 5.76
CA VAL A 30 -18.20 19.96 4.67
C VAL A 30 -16.93 19.13 4.48
N TYR A 31 -15.77 19.78 4.52
CA TYR A 31 -14.48 19.12 4.35
C TYR A 31 -14.16 18.17 5.50
N ARG A 32 -14.40 18.56 6.75
CA ARG A 32 -14.17 17.69 7.91
C ARG A 32 -15.09 16.47 7.90
N ASP A 33 -16.33 16.63 7.46
CA ASP A 33 -17.27 15.51 7.34
C ASP A 33 -16.88 14.53 6.23
N LEU A 34 -16.26 15.02 5.15
CA LEU A 34 -15.59 14.15 4.19
C LEU A 34 -14.44 13.40 4.85
N LEU A 35 -13.49 14.12 5.48
CA LEU A 35 -12.30 13.51 6.08
C LEU A 35 -12.66 12.44 7.12
N ARG A 36 -13.68 12.68 7.95
CA ARG A 36 -14.18 11.67 8.90
C ARG A 36 -14.73 10.44 8.21
N ARG A 37 -15.50 10.61 7.13
CA ARG A 37 -16.04 9.48 6.36
C ARG A 37 -14.93 8.66 5.71
N LEU A 38 -13.94 9.31 5.09
CA LEU A 38 -12.80 8.62 4.48
C LEU A 38 -12.06 7.72 5.48
N VAL A 39 -11.90 8.19 6.72
CA VAL A 39 -11.25 7.43 7.78
C VAL A 39 -12.09 6.22 8.21
N VAL A 40 -13.41 6.36 8.28
CA VAL A 40 -14.33 5.29 8.71
C VAL A 40 -14.53 4.23 7.63
N THR A 41 -14.63 4.62 6.36
CA THR A 41 -15.01 3.69 5.30
C THR A 41 -13.82 3.03 4.61
N GLY A 42 -12.62 3.61 4.68
CA GLY A 42 -11.44 3.13 3.96
C GLY A 42 -11.54 3.19 2.42
N GLU A 43 -12.75 3.37 1.86
CA GLU A 43 -13.00 3.41 0.42
C GLU A 43 -12.61 4.77 -0.19
N PRO A 44 -11.80 4.78 -1.27
CA PRO A 44 -11.49 5.99 -2.06
C PRO A 44 -12.62 6.44 -2.99
N SER A 45 -13.78 5.78 -2.96
CA SER A 45 -14.92 6.09 -3.82
C SER A 45 -16.02 6.77 -3.00
N PRO A 46 -16.42 8.00 -3.34
CA PRO A 46 -17.45 8.70 -2.59
C PRO A 46 -18.84 8.18 -2.98
N PRO A 47 -19.86 8.27 -2.10
CA PRO A 47 -21.13 8.79 -2.55
C PRO A 47 -20.91 10.29 -2.82
N ASP A 48 -20.57 10.59 -4.08
CA ASP A 48 -20.44 11.93 -4.70
C ASP A 48 -19.10 12.73 -4.56
N PRO A 49 -18.12 12.53 -5.47
CA PRO A 49 -16.93 13.38 -5.62
C PRO A 49 -17.23 14.88 -5.80
N ALA A 50 -18.45 15.23 -6.23
CA ALA A 50 -18.80 16.59 -6.60
C ALA A 50 -18.84 17.56 -5.39
N ALA A 51 -19.09 17.09 -4.17
CA ALA A 51 -19.30 17.99 -3.02
C ALA A 51 -18.03 18.78 -2.62
N VAL A 52 -16.85 18.19 -2.78
CA VAL A 52 -15.55 18.81 -2.43
C VAL A 52 -15.00 19.60 -3.62
N GLU A 53 -15.18 19.09 -4.84
CA GLU A 53 -14.80 19.78 -6.07
C GLU A 53 -15.63 21.06 -6.29
N THR A 54 -16.88 21.10 -5.82
CA THR A 54 -17.75 22.28 -5.95
C THR A 54 -17.57 23.34 -4.85
N ARG A 55 -16.89 23.02 -3.73
CA ARG A 55 -16.66 23.95 -2.61
C ARG A 55 -15.26 23.80 -1.99
N PRO A 56 -14.19 24.11 -2.74
CA PRO A 56 -12.83 24.03 -2.21
C PRO A 56 -12.62 25.00 -1.04
N VAL A 57 -11.80 24.59 -0.07
CA VAL A 57 -11.27 25.47 0.97
C VAL A 57 -10.14 26.29 0.35
N GLU A 58 -10.50 27.50 -0.08
CA GLU A 58 -9.63 28.40 -0.83
C GLU A 58 -9.96 29.86 -0.51
N GLY A 59 -8.93 30.70 -0.37
CA GLY A 59 -9.06 32.12 -0.05
C GLY A 59 -7.79 32.93 -0.31
N PRO A 60 -7.83 34.26 -0.09
CA PRO A 60 -6.64 35.10 -0.15
C PRO A 60 -5.67 34.74 0.98
N SER A 61 -4.37 34.96 0.74
CA SER A 61 -3.38 34.94 1.80
C SER A 61 -3.60 36.11 2.76
N LEU A 62 -3.45 35.85 4.05
CA LEU A 62 -3.56 36.82 5.13
C LEU A 62 -2.28 37.66 5.30
N THR A 63 -1.14 37.17 4.81
CA THR A 63 0.17 37.82 5.03
C THR A 63 0.87 38.26 3.75
N THR A 64 0.51 37.70 2.60
CA THR A 64 1.18 37.95 1.32
C THR A 64 0.19 38.50 0.30
N ALA A 65 0.39 39.75 -0.13
CA ALA A 65 -0.42 40.35 -1.18
C ALA A 65 -0.34 39.54 -2.49
N HIS A 66 -1.44 39.50 -3.24
CA HIS A 66 -1.56 38.80 -4.52
C HIS A 66 -1.36 37.29 -4.51
N LEU A 67 -1.32 36.69 -3.32
CA LEU A 67 -1.29 35.25 -3.12
C LEU A 67 -2.68 34.76 -2.71
N ARG A 68 -3.12 33.67 -3.33
CA ARG A 68 -4.26 32.87 -2.90
C ARG A 68 -3.77 31.50 -2.43
N ILE A 69 -4.49 30.94 -1.47
CA ILE A 69 -4.18 29.66 -0.84
C ILE A 69 -5.33 28.71 -1.09
N HIS A 70 -4.98 27.51 -1.52
CA HIS A 70 -5.88 26.40 -1.75
C HIS A 70 -5.43 25.21 -0.90
N VAL A 71 -6.36 24.58 -0.18
CA VAL A 71 -6.05 23.45 0.71
C VAL A 71 -6.63 22.15 0.16
N GLN A 72 -5.75 21.17 -0.07
CA GLN A 72 -6.11 19.82 -0.53
C GLN A 72 -5.77 18.77 0.52
N HIS A 73 -6.33 17.59 0.34
CA HIS A 73 -5.99 16.43 1.14
C HIS A 73 -5.64 15.26 0.24
N SER A 74 -4.87 14.35 0.80
CA SER A 74 -4.73 12.99 0.30
C SER A 74 -4.56 12.07 1.50
N TYR A 75 -4.74 10.77 1.32
CA TYR A 75 -4.54 9.82 2.40
C TYR A 75 -3.97 8.51 1.87
N GLN A 76 -3.54 7.65 2.79
CA GLN A 76 -3.14 6.28 2.53
C GLN A 76 -3.21 5.46 3.81
N ASP A 77 -3.24 4.14 3.68
CA ASP A 77 -3.02 3.23 4.80
C ASP A 77 -1.64 3.48 5.43
N ALA A 78 -1.59 3.43 6.76
CA ALA A 78 -0.40 3.71 7.55
C ALA A 78 0.18 2.48 8.28
N ASP A 79 -0.48 1.33 8.19
CA ASP A 79 -0.05 0.05 8.78
C ASP A 79 1.41 -0.30 8.47
N GLU A 80 1.85 -0.06 7.23
CA GLU A 80 3.22 -0.32 6.76
C GLU A 80 4.17 0.88 6.93
N LEU A 81 3.69 2.01 7.44
CA LEU A 81 4.53 3.19 7.65
C LEU A 81 5.30 3.12 8.98
N GLY A 82 4.83 2.37 9.97
CA GLY A 82 5.41 2.36 11.30
C GLY A 82 4.80 1.26 12.17
N SER A 83 5.29 1.10 13.40
CA SER A 83 4.73 0.10 14.33
C SER A 83 3.55 0.71 15.09
N PHE A 84 2.34 0.38 14.66
CA PHE A 84 1.10 0.75 15.33
C PHE A 84 0.55 -0.43 16.15
N PRO A 85 -0.23 -0.16 17.23
CA PRO A 85 -0.91 -1.21 17.96
C PRO A 85 -1.75 -2.14 17.05
N PRO A 86 -1.80 -3.45 17.32
CA PRO A 86 -2.61 -4.39 16.54
C PRO A 86 -4.08 -3.97 16.46
N GLY A 87 -4.69 -4.15 15.29
CA GLY A 87 -6.11 -3.82 15.04
C GLY A 87 -6.43 -2.32 14.94
N MET A 88 -5.41 -1.44 14.97
CA MET A 88 -5.63 0.01 14.89
C MET A 88 -6.07 0.48 13.49
N GLU A 89 -5.60 -0.20 12.43
CA GLU A 89 -5.86 0.14 11.02
C GLU A 89 -5.70 1.65 10.74
N PRO A 90 -4.51 2.21 11.02
CA PRO A 90 -4.32 3.66 10.97
C PRO A 90 -4.32 4.18 9.54
N VAL A 91 -4.86 5.38 9.36
CA VAL A 91 -4.83 6.16 8.12
C VAL A 91 -3.86 7.33 8.29
N CYS A 92 -2.98 7.52 7.32
CA CYS A 92 -2.12 8.69 7.20
C CYS A 92 -2.85 9.74 6.36
N LEU A 93 -3.37 10.78 7.01
CA LEU A 93 -4.01 11.91 6.35
C LEU A 93 -3.00 13.03 6.10
N ARG A 94 -2.93 13.50 4.87
CA ARG A 94 -2.05 14.57 4.39
C ARG A 94 -2.85 15.80 4.02
N ILE A 95 -2.44 16.96 4.53
CA ILE A 95 -3.00 18.26 4.18
C ILE A 95 -1.95 19.04 3.39
N HIS A 96 -2.32 19.40 2.17
CA HIS A 96 -1.49 20.12 1.21
C HIS A 96 -1.92 21.58 1.18
N VAL A 97 -1.02 22.50 1.50
CA VAL A 97 -1.31 23.94 1.42
C VAL A 97 -0.61 24.51 0.18
N GLN A 98 -1.37 24.94 -0.81
CA GLN A 98 -0.86 25.35 -2.12
C GLN A 98 -1.10 26.85 -2.34
N GLY A 99 -0.02 27.58 -2.65
CA GLY A 99 -0.10 28.99 -3.04
C GLY A 99 -0.20 29.16 -4.56
N TYR A 100 -0.97 30.14 -5.01
CA TYR A 100 -1.03 30.55 -6.42
C TYR A 100 -1.39 32.03 -6.55
N CYS A 101 -1.09 32.65 -7.70
CA CYS A 101 -1.32 34.07 -7.91
C CYS A 101 -2.82 34.40 -8.02
N ASP A 102 -3.26 35.50 -7.41
CA ASP A 102 -4.64 35.99 -7.43
C ASP A 102 -5.17 36.42 -8.81
N ARG A 103 -4.27 36.56 -9.80
CA ARG A 103 -4.65 36.75 -11.21
C ARG A 103 -5.44 35.57 -11.78
N TYR A 104 -5.30 34.39 -11.19
CA TYR A 104 -6.04 33.20 -11.58
C TYR A 104 -7.36 33.12 -10.81
N PRO A 105 -8.48 32.80 -11.48
CA PRO A 105 -9.79 32.71 -10.82
C PRO A 105 -9.85 31.59 -9.78
N ASP A 106 -9.10 30.51 -9.99
CA ASP A 106 -9.03 29.35 -9.10
C ASP A 106 -7.69 28.61 -9.25
N ARG A 107 -7.47 27.63 -8.36
CA ARG A 107 -6.29 26.76 -8.40
C ARG A 107 -6.15 25.97 -9.71
N ARG A 108 -7.25 25.56 -10.34
CA ARG A 108 -7.21 24.74 -11.58
C ARG A 108 -6.69 25.56 -12.75
N ALA A 109 -7.13 26.82 -12.86
CA ALA A 109 -6.70 27.79 -13.86
C ALA A 109 -5.22 28.17 -13.71
N ALA A 110 -4.70 28.18 -12.49
CA ALA A 110 -3.27 28.40 -12.25
C ALA A 110 -2.39 27.27 -12.84
N GLY A 111 -2.92 26.06 -13.00
CA GLY A 111 -2.19 24.94 -13.61
C GLY A 111 -0.87 24.64 -12.91
N SER A 112 0.24 24.79 -13.64
CA SER A 112 1.61 24.65 -13.12
C SER A 112 2.22 25.96 -12.58
N ASP A 113 1.54 27.10 -12.72
CA ASP A 113 2.00 28.41 -12.25
C ASP A 113 1.63 28.65 -10.79
N LEU A 114 2.27 27.88 -9.91
CA LEU A 114 2.04 27.90 -8.47
C LEU A 114 3.18 28.57 -7.76
N VAL A 115 2.85 29.28 -6.68
CA VAL A 115 3.80 30.14 -5.97
C VAL A 115 4.32 29.41 -4.74
N HIS A 116 5.64 29.27 -4.64
CA HIS A 116 6.36 28.55 -3.59
C HIS A 116 6.44 29.28 -2.24
N ALA A 117 5.72 30.39 -2.08
CA ALA A 117 5.99 31.38 -1.03
C ALA A 117 4.87 31.48 0.02
N VAL A 118 4.13 30.41 0.30
CA VAL A 118 3.21 30.43 1.44
C VAL A 118 4.05 30.47 2.72
N PRO A 119 3.98 31.54 3.55
CA PRO A 119 4.81 31.63 4.75
C PRO A 119 4.46 30.50 5.73
N ALA A 120 5.46 29.91 6.38
CA ALA A 120 5.29 28.72 7.21
C ALA A 120 4.21 28.91 8.30
N THR A 121 4.19 30.06 8.97
CA THR A 121 3.19 30.41 10.00
C THR A 121 1.77 30.43 9.43
N GLU A 122 1.60 30.97 8.23
CA GLU A 122 0.29 31.02 7.56
C GLU A 122 -0.11 29.62 7.06
N ALA A 123 0.82 28.85 6.49
CA ALA A 123 0.56 27.48 6.06
C ALA A 123 0.09 26.60 7.24
N GLU A 124 0.74 26.73 8.40
CA GLU A 124 0.33 26.05 9.62
C GLU A 124 -1.06 26.51 10.08
N ALA A 125 -1.39 27.80 9.98
CA ALA A 125 -2.71 28.32 10.33
C ALA A 125 -3.83 27.75 9.44
N TRP A 126 -3.60 27.65 8.12
CA TRP A 126 -4.55 27.01 7.19
C TRP A 126 -4.75 25.53 7.51
N ALA A 127 -3.66 24.79 7.76
CA ALA A 127 -3.73 23.38 8.13
C ALA A 127 -4.48 23.19 9.47
N ARG A 128 -4.22 24.01 10.48
CA ARG A 128 -4.92 23.99 11.77
C ARG A 128 -6.40 24.34 11.63
N ALA A 129 -6.73 25.36 10.85
CA ALA A 129 -8.12 25.75 10.59
C ALA A 129 -8.89 24.61 9.93
N LEU A 130 -8.29 23.91 8.95
CA LEU A 130 -8.93 22.77 8.31
C LEU A 130 -9.09 21.57 9.24
N LEU A 131 -8.00 21.13 9.88
CA LEU A 131 -7.98 19.95 10.76
C LEU A 131 -8.80 20.15 12.04
N GLY A 132 -8.91 21.39 12.50
CA GLY A 132 -9.48 21.71 13.81
C GLY A 132 -8.57 21.30 14.96
N ARG A 133 -8.95 21.70 16.17
CA ARG A 133 -8.13 21.51 17.37
C ARG A 133 -7.83 20.04 17.64
N GLN A 134 -8.84 19.17 17.51
CA GLN A 134 -8.73 17.75 17.81
C GLN A 134 -7.59 17.08 17.04
N TRP A 135 -7.50 17.30 15.73
CA TRP A 135 -6.49 16.64 14.89
C TRP A 135 -5.19 17.44 14.76
N SER A 136 -5.27 18.77 14.72
CA SER A 136 -4.09 19.60 14.45
C SER A 136 -3.02 19.53 15.54
N ASP A 137 -3.40 19.29 16.80
CA ASP A 137 -2.45 19.07 17.90
C ASP A 137 -1.65 17.78 17.70
N TYR A 138 -2.18 16.81 16.95
CA TYR A 138 -1.52 15.55 16.60
C TYR A 138 -0.78 15.60 15.27
N ALA A 139 -0.88 16.71 14.52
CA ALA A 139 -0.23 16.84 13.23
C ALA A 139 1.29 17.09 13.31
N TYR A 140 1.97 16.79 12.20
CA TYR A 140 3.38 17.02 11.93
C TYR A 140 3.51 17.79 10.62
N GLU A 141 4.50 18.67 10.51
CA GLU A 141 4.93 19.28 9.25
C GLU A 141 6.08 18.45 8.69
N VAL A 142 5.98 17.96 7.46
CA VAL A 142 7.05 17.12 6.88
C VAL A 142 8.27 17.96 6.50
N ILE A 143 9.44 17.38 6.71
CA ILE A 143 10.74 17.95 6.35
C ILE A 143 11.25 17.24 5.10
N ARG A 144 11.65 18.02 4.10
CA ARG A 144 12.07 17.52 2.78
C ARG A 144 13.58 17.64 2.59
N ARG A 145 14.13 16.82 1.71
CA ARG A 145 15.57 16.81 1.37
C ARG A 145 16.05 18.11 0.73
N PRO A 146 16.94 18.91 1.34
CA PRO A 146 17.38 20.17 0.74
C PRO A 146 18.15 19.98 -0.59
N ASP A 147 18.77 18.81 -0.78
CA ASP A 147 19.60 18.43 -1.92
C ASP A 147 18.79 17.77 -3.05
N VAL A 148 17.81 18.50 -3.59
CA VAL A 148 17.11 18.08 -4.83
C VAL A 148 17.60 18.89 -6.03
N ASP A 149 17.50 18.29 -7.23
CA ASP A 149 17.84 18.95 -8.48
C ASP A 149 16.95 20.18 -8.75
N ASN A 150 17.42 21.10 -9.61
CA ASN A 150 16.69 22.35 -9.88
C ASN A 150 15.30 22.14 -10.49
N ARG A 151 15.07 21.04 -11.22
CA ARG A 151 13.76 20.72 -11.81
C ARG A 151 12.76 20.32 -10.73
N MET A 152 13.21 19.63 -9.69
CA MET A 152 12.39 19.23 -8.55
C MET A 152 12.13 20.39 -7.60
N ARG A 153 13.09 21.32 -7.43
CA ARG A 153 12.92 22.52 -6.60
C ARG A 153 11.76 23.41 -7.03
N THR A 154 11.36 23.35 -8.29
CA THR A 154 10.22 24.11 -8.83
C THR A 154 8.95 23.26 -8.96
N HIS A 155 9.02 21.96 -8.65
CA HIS A 155 7.88 21.06 -8.76
C HIS A 155 6.93 21.25 -7.57
N MET A 156 5.62 21.44 -7.82
CA MET A 156 4.62 21.66 -6.77
C MET A 156 4.63 20.57 -5.68
N MET A 157 4.68 19.30 -6.11
CA MET A 157 4.73 18.14 -5.20
C MET A 157 5.87 18.24 -4.17
N TYR A 158 6.90 19.03 -4.46
CA TYR A 158 8.07 19.24 -3.61
C TYR A 158 7.99 20.53 -2.76
N THR A 159 7.33 21.58 -3.25
CA THR A 159 7.44 22.92 -2.65
C THR A 159 6.25 23.32 -1.77
N GLN A 160 5.12 22.63 -1.90
CA GLN A 160 3.97 22.87 -1.03
C GLN A 160 4.27 22.44 0.43
N PRO A 161 3.96 23.29 1.42
CA PRO A 161 3.83 22.86 2.81
C PRO A 161 2.88 21.67 2.91
N LEU A 162 3.30 20.66 3.66
CA LEU A 162 2.58 19.40 3.79
C LEU A 162 2.53 19.01 5.27
N PHE A 163 1.32 18.86 5.77
CA PHE A 163 1.05 18.48 7.15
C PHE A 163 0.45 17.08 7.18
N VAL A 164 0.79 16.29 8.19
CA VAL A 164 0.42 14.88 8.31
C VAL A 164 -0.20 14.65 9.67
N VAL A 165 -1.32 13.94 9.71
CA VAL A 165 -1.91 13.43 10.95
C VAL A 165 -2.25 11.95 10.75
N PHE A 166 -2.05 11.16 11.81
CA PHE A 166 -2.42 9.75 11.82
C PHE A 166 -3.72 9.60 12.59
N LEU A 167 -4.68 8.89 12.00
CA LEU A 167 -6.01 8.68 12.55
C LEU A 167 -6.29 7.18 12.62
N THR A 168 -6.89 6.71 13.70
CA THR A 168 -7.50 5.37 13.79
C THR A 168 -8.74 5.29 12.90
N SER A 169 -9.26 4.10 12.64
CA SER A 169 -10.47 3.89 11.83
C SER A 169 -11.72 4.64 12.33
N ASP A 170 -11.80 5.00 13.62
CA ASP A 170 -12.88 5.82 14.17
C ASP A 170 -12.62 7.35 14.11
N GLY A 171 -11.50 7.78 13.53
CA GLY A 171 -11.12 9.19 13.43
C GLY A 171 -10.39 9.75 14.65
N THR A 172 -10.03 8.92 15.63
CA THR A 172 -9.22 9.35 16.78
C THR A 172 -7.78 9.63 16.35
N PRO A 173 -7.22 10.81 16.66
CA PRO A 173 -5.86 11.13 16.29
C PRO A 173 -4.84 10.43 17.20
N VAL A 174 -3.76 9.95 16.59
CA VAL A 174 -2.65 9.29 17.28
C VAL A 174 -1.32 9.91 16.88
N LEU A 175 -0.30 9.79 17.75
CA LEU A 175 1.06 10.21 17.41
C LEU A 175 1.68 9.24 16.41
N ALA A 176 2.56 9.76 15.57
CA ALA A 176 3.38 8.92 14.73
C ALA A 176 4.26 8.03 15.61
N PRO A 177 4.44 6.74 15.29
CA PRO A 177 5.38 5.88 15.98
C PRO A 177 6.81 6.38 15.84
N ASP A 178 7.65 6.10 16.84
CA ASP A 178 9.08 6.48 16.86
C ASP A 178 9.93 5.83 15.74
N ASN A 179 9.40 4.80 15.08
CA ASN A 179 10.01 4.10 13.95
C ASN A 179 9.26 4.34 12.62
N ILE A 180 8.57 5.47 12.51
CA ILE A 180 7.85 5.85 11.28
C ILE A 180 8.81 6.06 10.09
N ALA A 181 8.48 5.45 8.96
CA ALA A 181 9.14 5.58 7.68
C ALA A 181 8.68 6.84 6.94
N TRP A 182 9.09 8.03 7.41
CA TRP A 182 8.70 9.33 6.84
C TRP A 182 8.92 9.45 5.33
N HIS A 183 9.97 8.82 4.80
CA HIS A 183 10.27 8.80 3.36
C HIS A 183 9.20 8.13 2.49
N ARG A 184 8.30 7.32 3.08
CA ARG A 184 7.15 6.72 2.40
C ARG A 184 5.87 7.55 2.51
N VAL A 185 5.83 8.50 3.44
CA VAL A 185 4.65 9.37 3.61
C VAL A 185 4.47 10.28 2.40
N TRP A 186 5.56 10.76 1.79
CA TRP A 186 5.50 11.54 0.57
C TRP A 186 6.87 11.57 -0.12
N PRO A 187 6.95 11.72 -1.46
CA PRO A 187 8.23 11.79 -2.16
C PRO A 187 9.19 12.83 -1.55
N LYS A 188 10.44 12.40 -1.33
CA LYS A 188 11.57 13.22 -0.86
C LYS A 188 11.40 13.82 0.55
N VAL A 189 10.44 13.31 1.32
CA VAL A 189 10.40 13.54 2.76
C VAL A 189 11.52 12.74 3.42
N VAL A 190 12.16 13.32 4.43
CA VAL A 190 13.19 12.63 5.24
C VAL A 190 12.82 12.56 6.70
N ASP A 191 12.01 13.49 7.18
CA ASP A 191 11.63 13.57 8.59
C ASP A 191 10.34 14.40 8.73
N ALA A 192 9.89 14.66 9.95
CA ALA A 192 8.84 15.62 10.23
C ALA A 192 9.06 16.37 11.55
N ARG A 193 8.62 17.63 11.56
CA ARG A 193 8.55 18.46 12.77
C ARG A 193 7.17 18.30 13.39
N LYS A 194 7.12 17.97 14.68
CA LYS A 194 5.87 17.97 15.44
C LYS A 194 5.33 19.39 15.58
N LEU A 195 4.06 19.61 15.26
CA LEU A 195 3.41 20.89 15.54
C LEU A 195 3.23 21.05 17.05
N GLU A 196 3.45 22.26 17.56
CA GLU A 196 3.25 22.55 18.98
C GLU A 196 1.77 22.40 19.36
N PRO A 197 1.42 21.53 20.32
CA PRO A 197 0.04 21.40 20.75
C PRO A 197 -0.47 22.66 21.43
N ASP A 198 -1.78 22.89 21.34
CA ASP A 198 -2.47 23.91 22.14
C ASP A 198 -2.15 23.77 23.64
N PRO A 199 -1.96 24.86 24.39
CA PRO A 199 -1.75 24.83 25.83
C PRO A 199 -2.79 24.00 26.59
N SER A 200 -4.06 24.14 26.18
CA SER A 200 -4.99 23.06 25.87
C SER A 200 -4.75 21.64 26.35
N SER A 201 -3.89 21.00 25.56
CA SER A 201 -3.79 19.57 25.39
C SER A 201 -2.78 19.02 26.38
N SER A 202 -3.09 19.20 27.67
CA SER A 202 -2.19 18.91 28.80
C SER A 202 -1.67 17.47 28.77
N ALA A 203 -2.52 16.50 28.46
CA ALA A 203 -2.13 15.09 28.34
C ALA A 203 -1.10 14.86 27.22
N LEU A 204 -1.34 15.42 26.04
CA LEU A 204 -0.43 15.31 24.90
C LEU A 204 0.90 16.03 25.18
N ARG A 205 0.86 17.23 25.77
CA ARG A 205 2.06 17.98 26.15
C ARG A 205 2.88 17.23 27.21
N ALA A 206 2.21 16.59 28.18
CA ALA A 206 2.87 15.75 29.17
C ALA A 206 3.52 14.51 28.53
N HIS A 207 2.86 13.88 27.56
CA HIS A 207 3.46 12.80 26.77
C HIS A 207 4.71 13.28 26.04
N ILE A 208 4.62 14.38 25.29
CA ILE A 208 5.73 14.91 24.50
C ILE A 208 6.92 15.28 25.38
N ALA A 209 6.67 15.88 26.55
CA ALA A 209 7.72 16.21 27.51
C ALA A 209 8.43 14.96 28.06
N ARG A 210 7.74 13.82 28.16
CA ARG A 210 8.27 12.59 28.73
C ARG A 210 8.93 11.67 27.70
N PHE A 211 8.33 11.51 26.53
CA PHE A 211 8.71 10.51 25.53
C PHE A 211 9.15 11.12 24.19
N GLY A 212 9.08 12.44 24.05
CA GLY A 212 9.32 13.12 22.78
C GLY A 212 8.08 13.14 21.88
N PRO A 213 8.23 13.64 20.64
CA PRO A 213 7.11 13.93 19.74
C PRO A 213 6.42 12.69 19.16
N TYR A 214 6.83 11.48 19.54
CA TYR A 214 6.42 10.22 18.93
C TYR A 214 5.80 9.26 19.96
N ALA A 215 5.04 8.28 19.46
CA ALA A 215 4.58 7.16 20.26
C ALA A 215 5.72 6.12 20.39
N PRO A 216 6.06 5.68 21.62
CA PRO A 216 7.09 4.66 21.83
C PRO A 216 6.60 3.31 21.26
N THR A 217 7.48 2.57 20.57
CA THR A 217 7.06 1.31 19.91
C THR A 217 7.74 0.04 20.43
N GLU A 218 8.71 0.13 21.35
CA GLU A 218 9.53 -1.00 21.80
C GLU A 218 8.73 -2.27 22.18
N GLY A 219 7.56 -2.13 22.81
CA GLY A 219 6.70 -3.25 23.21
C GLY A 219 5.66 -3.72 22.18
N ILE A 220 5.55 -3.05 21.03
CA ILE A 220 4.53 -3.36 20.00
C ILE A 220 5.12 -3.59 18.60
N ARG A 221 6.45 -3.53 18.47
CA ARG A 221 7.14 -3.84 17.21
C ARG A 221 6.89 -5.29 16.81
N HIS A 222 6.81 -5.53 15.50
CA HIS A 222 6.78 -6.89 14.98
C HIS A 222 8.12 -7.58 15.32
N PRO A 223 8.14 -8.84 15.79
CA PRO A 223 9.37 -9.51 16.23
C PRO A 223 10.42 -9.64 15.12
N ASP A 224 9.97 -9.70 13.86
CA ASP A 224 10.83 -9.74 12.67
C ASP A 224 11.25 -8.35 12.16
N THR A 225 11.12 -7.28 12.96
CA THR A 225 11.58 -5.93 12.59
C THR A 225 12.75 -5.46 13.45
N GLU A 226 13.58 -4.60 12.87
CA GLU A 226 14.63 -3.87 13.57
C GLU A 226 14.04 -2.63 14.28
N PRO A 227 14.79 -1.98 15.20
CA PRO A 227 14.32 -0.77 15.89
C PRO A 227 13.93 0.38 14.95
N ASP A 228 14.51 0.45 13.75
CA ASP A 228 14.17 1.41 12.69
C ASP A 228 12.82 1.12 11.99
N GLY A 229 12.15 0.02 12.36
CA GLY A 229 10.87 -0.40 11.79
C GLY A 229 10.99 -1.11 10.45
N GLY A 230 12.20 -1.31 9.91
CA GLY A 230 12.46 -2.13 8.74
C GLY A 230 12.44 -3.62 9.07
N TRP A 231 12.17 -4.46 8.07
CA TRP A 231 12.30 -5.91 8.20
C TRP A 231 13.73 -6.30 8.58
N ARG A 232 13.84 -7.23 9.53
CA ARG A 232 15.08 -7.93 9.82
C ARG A 232 15.41 -8.81 8.63
N LEU A 233 16.66 -8.74 8.19
CA LEU A 233 17.13 -9.43 7.00
C LEU A 233 18.46 -10.11 7.28
N GLU A 234 18.47 -11.44 7.21
CA GLU A 234 19.71 -12.22 7.32
C GLU A 234 20.55 -12.06 6.03
N LEU A 235 21.84 -11.76 6.17
CA LEU A 235 22.79 -11.74 5.06
C LEU A 235 23.63 -13.02 5.09
N THR A 236 23.64 -13.76 3.98
CA THR A 236 24.38 -15.03 3.85
C THR A 236 25.10 -15.11 2.49
N GLY A 237 26.00 -16.08 2.34
CA GLY A 237 26.79 -16.24 1.11
C GLY A 237 28.12 -15.49 1.20
N LEU A 238 28.55 -14.92 0.07
CA LEU A 238 29.80 -14.15 -0.01
C LEU A 238 29.72 -12.83 0.76
N SER A 239 30.86 -12.36 1.26
CA SER A 239 31.00 -11.00 1.76
C SER A 239 30.87 -10.00 0.61
N LEU A 240 30.36 -8.79 0.93
CA LEU A 240 30.30 -7.70 -0.05
C LEU A 240 31.70 -7.24 -0.51
N ASP A 241 32.74 -7.53 0.28
CA ASP A 241 34.13 -7.20 -0.05
C ASP A 241 34.73 -8.17 -1.08
N GLU A 242 34.08 -9.32 -1.33
CA GLU A 242 34.46 -10.29 -2.35
C GLU A 242 33.82 -9.97 -3.72
N LEU A 243 32.88 -9.02 -3.76
CA LEU A 243 32.22 -8.58 -4.98
C LEU A 243 32.98 -7.41 -5.64
N THR A 244 32.68 -7.15 -6.90
CA THR A 244 33.08 -5.88 -7.52
C THR A 244 32.36 -4.70 -6.83
N ASP A 245 32.97 -3.51 -6.88
CA ASP A 245 32.37 -2.30 -6.29
C ASP A 245 30.95 -2.02 -6.78
N THR A 246 30.70 -2.29 -8.08
CA THR A 246 29.39 -2.07 -8.71
C THR A 246 28.35 -3.08 -8.21
N ALA A 247 28.73 -4.35 -8.11
CA ALA A 247 27.85 -5.39 -7.59
C ALA A 247 27.58 -5.16 -6.10
N ALA A 248 28.61 -4.91 -5.30
CA ALA A 248 28.49 -4.60 -3.87
C ALA A 248 27.57 -3.39 -3.61
N ALA A 249 27.72 -2.31 -4.37
CA ALA A 249 26.84 -1.15 -4.27
C ALA A 249 25.38 -1.47 -4.63
N THR A 250 25.16 -2.31 -5.65
CA THR A 250 23.82 -2.74 -6.04
C THR A 250 23.18 -3.61 -4.95
N VAL A 251 23.94 -4.53 -4.37
CA VAL A 251 23.47 -5.40 -3.27
C VAL A 251 23.12 -4.59 -2.03
N ARG A 252 23.93 -3.59 -1.66
CA ARG A 252 23.60 -2.67 -0.55
C ARG A 252 22.30 -1.92 -0.82
N ALA A 253 22.14 -1.35 -2.01
CA ALA A 253 20.92 -0.64 -2.38
C ALA A 253 19.69 -1.56 -2.40
N LEU A 254 19.83 -2.80 -2.89
CA LEU A 254 18.77 -3.80 -2.85
C LEU A 254 18.39 -4.14 -1.41
N ARG A 255 19.38 -4.46 -0.56
CA ARG A 255 19.19 -4.77 0.86
C ARG A 255 18.42 -3.67 1.56
N ASP A 256 18.86 -2.42 1.39
CA ASP A 256 18.24 -1.27 2.05
C ASP A 256 16.83 -1.03 1.51
N GLY A 257 16.58 -1.27 0.22
CA GLY A 257 15.26 -1.13 -0.40
C GLY A 257 14.25 -2.20 0.04
N ILE A 258 14.64 -3.48 0.09
CA ILE A 258 13.71 -4.57 0.45
C ILE A 258 13.39 -4.60 1.95
N ARG A 259 14.28 -4.09 2.81
CA ARG A 259 14.02 -3.98 4.25
C ARG A 259 12.88 -3.01 4.57
N VAL A 260 12.57 -2.08 3.67
CA VAL A 260 11.49 -1.12 3.88
C VAL A 260 10.14 -1.85 3.81
N ARG A 261 9.39 -1.79 4.91
CA ARG A 261 8.02 -2.33 5.00
C ARG A 261 7.13 -1.80 3.89
N GLY A 262 6.32 -2.67 3.30
CA GLY A 262 5.44 -2.36 2.17
C GLY A 262 6.12 -1.77 0.92
N ALA A 263 7.45 -1.80 0.79
CA ALA A 263 8.12 -1.25 -0.40
C ALA A 263 7.85 -2.06 -1.66
N ILE A 264 7.72 -3.39 -1.52
CA ILE A 264 7.28 -4.29 -2.60
C ILE A 264 5.77 -4.47 -2.51
N ASP A 265 5.30 -5.05 -1.41
CA ASP A 265 3.88 -5.20 -1.08
C ASP A 265 3.76 -5.41 0.44
N LYS A 266 2.60 -5.12 1.04
CA LYS A 266 2.37 -5.38 2.48
C LYS A 266 2.43 -6.87 2.84
N GLN A 267 2.17 -7.76 1.88
CA GLN A 267 2.27 -9.20 2.03
C GLN A 267 3.72 -9.69 1.93
N PHE A 268 4.65 -8.88 1.42
CA PHE A 268 6.04 -9.24 1.23
C PHE A 268 6.87 -9.02 2.51
N ARG A 269 7.40 -10.11 3.06
CA ARG A 269 8.26 -10.08 4.27
C ARG A 269 9.60 -10.74 3.96
N PRO A 270 10.67 -9.98 3.67
CA PRO A 270 11.97 -10.56 3.39
C PRO A 270 12.53 -11.21 4.65
N VAL A 271 13.23 -12.33 4.48
CA VAL A 271 13.83 -13.08 5.60
C VAL A 271 15.34 -13.22 5.43
N ARG A 272 15.81 -13.42 4.20
CA ARG A 272 17.23 -13.67 3.91
C ARG A 272 17.63 -13.16 2.53
N LEU A 273 18.77 -12.49 2.45
CA LEU A 273 19.45 -12.13 1.22
C LEU A 273 20.72 -12.99 1.08
N HIS A 274 20.73 -13.87 0.08
CA HIS A 274 21.86 -14.75 -0.21
C HIS A 274 22.67 -14.19 -1.39
N VAL A 275 23.96 -13.99 -1.18
CA VAL A 275 24.87 -13.34 -2.14
C VAL A 275 25.81 -14.37 -2.76
N GLU A 276 25.80 -14.44 -4.08
CA GLU A 276 26.73 -15.22 -4.90
C GLU A 276 27.52 -14.25 -5.82
N HIS A 277 28.53 -14.74 -6.54
CA HIS A 277 29.38 -13.89 -7.39
C HIS A 277 28.59 -13.13 -8.46
N ASP A 278 27.66 -13.81 -9.15
CA ASP A 278 26.92 -13.28 -10.30
C ASP A 278 25.40 -13.17 -10.05
N ARG A 279 24.95 -13.49 -8.83
CA ARG A 279 23.53 -13.57 -8.49
C ARG A 279 23.27 -13.22 -7.03
N VAL A 280 22.09 -12.67 -6.79
CA VAL A 280 21.57 -12.37 -5.46
C VAL A 280 20.18 -12.97 -5.36
N VAL A 281 19.93 -13.73 -4.30
CA VAL A 281 18.64 -14.41 -4.06
C VAL A 281 17.97 -13.83 -2.82
N VAL A 282 16.80 -13.24 -3.01
CA VAL A 282 15.94 -12.70 -1.93
C VAL A 282 14.94 -13.77 -1.54
N HIS A 283 15.04 -14.25 -0.30
CA HIS A 283 14.07 -15.13 0.31
C HIS A 283 13.05 -14.31 1.10
N PHE A 284 11.78 -14.66 0.98
CA PHE A 284 10.68 -13.93 1.63
C PHE A 284 9.52 -14.86 1.97
N ARG A 285 8.72 -14.44 2.95
CA ARG A 285 7.36 -14.96 3.18
C ARG A 285 6.36 -14.09 2.45
N TRP A 286 5.28 -14.70 1.98
CA TRP A 286 4.20 -14.01 1.28
C TRP A 286 2.87 -14.23 2.00
N ALA A 287 2.17 -13.14 2.31
CA ALA A 287 0.86 -13.17 2.96
C ALA A 287 0.87 -14.10 4.18
N ARG A 288 -0.06 -15.06 4.27
CA ARG A 288 -0.09 -16.11 5.29
C ARG A 288 0.40 -17.47 4.77
N ASN A 289 0.95 -17.51 3.55
CA ASN A 289 1.44 -18.76 2.97
C ASN A 289 2.55 -19.37 3.85
N PRO A 290 2.48 -20.66 4.19
CA PRO A 290 3.47 -21.28 5.07
C PRO A 290 4.83 -21.50 4.37
N ASN A 291 4.91 -21.34 3.05
CA ASN A 291 6.14 -21.51 2.29
C ASN A 291 7.06 -20.29 2.32
N ILE A 292 8.36 -20.55 2.14
CA ILE A 292 9.36 -19.52 1.84
C ILE A 292 9.53 -19.46 0.32
N PHE A 293 9.49 -18.26 -0.23
CA PHE A 293 9.69 -18.02 -1.65
C PHE A 293 11.04 -17.37 -1.90
N ALA A 294 11.56 -17.52 -3.12
CA ALA A 294 12.81 -16.91 -3.55
C ALA A 294 12.69 -16.25 -4.92
N LEU A 295 13.15 -15.00 -5.01
CA LEU A 295 13.35 -14.27 -6.25
C LEU A 295 14.85 -14.01 -6.43
N ALA A 296 15.33 -14.05 -7.68
CA ALA A 296 16.72 -13.81 -7.99
C ALA A 296 16.90 -12.59 -8.88
N MET A 297 18.01 -11.87 -8.69
CA MET A 297 18.51 -10.89 -9.63
C MET A 297 19.99 -11.12 -9.90
N ARG A 298 20.46 -10.64 -11.06
CA ARG A 298 21.90 -10.60 -11.37
C ARG A 298 22.39 -9.17 -11.18
N PRO A 299 23.26 -8.90 -10.20
CA PRO A 299 23.82 -7.56 -10.03
C PRO A 299 24.79 -7.24 -11.19
N PRO A 300 24.83 -5.97 -11.66
CA PRO A 300 25.83 -5.52 -12.62
C PRO A 300 27.22 -5.65 -12.01
N GLN A 301 28.17 -6.16 -12.79
CA GLN A 301 29.53 -6.46 -12.33
C GLN A 301 30.47 -5.26 -12.57
N THR A 302 30.21 -4.47 -13.60
CA THR A 302 31.04 -3.32 -13.97
C THR A 302 30.19 -2.10 -14.30
N GLY A 303 30.82 -0.92 -14.33
CA GLY A 303 30.15 0.29 -14.81
C GLY A 303 29.65 0.22 -16.25
N HIS A 304 30.23 -0.67 -17.09
CA HIS A 304 29.76 -0.89 -18.46
C HIS A 304 28.42 -1.61 -18.52
N ASP A 305 28.05 -2.36 -17.48
CA ASP A 305 26.74 -3.03 -17.41
C ASP A 305 25.60 -2.05 -17.12
N LEU A 306 25.92 -0.81 -16.74
CA LEU A 306 24.97 0.27 -16.48
C LEU A 306 24.62 0.97 -17.80
N ALA A 307 23.68 0.38 -18.55
CA ALA A 307 23.31 0.76 -19.92
C ALA A 307 22.59 2.12 -20.10
N GLY A 308 22.75 3.05 -19.16
CA GLY A 308 22.05 4.34 -19.15
C GLY A 308 20.69 4.28 -18.44
N PRO A 309 19.95 5.41 -18.36
CA PRO A 309 18.69 5.47 -17.63
C PRO A 309 17.65 4.46 -18.17
N PRO A 310 16.87 3.78 -17.29
CA PRO A 310 16.84 3.97 -15.83
C PRO A 310 17.98 3.29 -15.07
N TRP A 311 18.79 2.42 -15.68
CA TRP A 311 19.81 1.56 -15.01
C TRP A 311 21.22 2.18 -14.89
N HIS A 312 21.30 3.50 -14.90
CA HIS A 312 22.56 4.26 -14.92
C HIS A 312 23.34 4.29 -13.59
N THR A 313 22.78 3.76 -12.50
CA THR A 313 23.47 3.65 -11.20
C THR A 313 23.11 2.34 -10.50
N PRO A 314 23.98 1.80 -9.63
CA PRO A 314 23.66 0.63 -8.80
C PRO A 314 22.33 0.74 -8.04
N ALA A 315 22.06 1.92 -7.46
CA ALA A 315 20.82 2.17 -6.74
C ALA A 315 19.60 2.19 -7.66
N ALA A 316 19.72 2.73 -8.86
CA ALA A 316 18.62 2.76 -9.83
C ALA A 316 18.33 1.36 -10.41
N VAL A 317 19.34 0.50 -10.55
CA VAL A 317 19.15 -0.91 -10.89
C VAL A 317 18.34 -1.62 -9.80
N ALA A 318 18.77 -1.52 -8.54
CA ALA A 318 18.05 -2.11 -7.40
C ALA A 318 16.60 -1.60 -7.32
N ALA A 319 16.38 -0.29 -7.46
CA ALA A 319 15.05 0.30 -7.46
C ALA A 319 14.17 -0.22 -8.61
N THR A 320 14.74 -0.39 -9.81
CA THR A 320 13.98 -0.93 -10.95
C THR A 320 13.61 -2.40 -10.74
N VAL A 321 14.52 -3.20 -10.17
CA VAL A 321 14.23 -4.60 -9.84
C VAL A 321 13.13 -4.71 -8.79
N ILE A 322 13.19 -3.91 -7.72
CA ILE A 322 12.18 -3.86 -6.67
C ILE A 322 10.81 -3.47 -7.24
N ALA A 323 10.76 -2.44 -8.09
CA ALA A 323 9.52 -2.03 -8.76
C ALA A 323 8.96 -3.14 -9.67
N GLY A 324 9.83 -3.85 -10.40
CA GLY A 324 9.43 -5.00 -11.20
C GLY A 324 8.86 -6.14 -10.35
N TRP A 325 9.49 -6.46 -9.21
CA TRP A 325 8.95 -7.47 -8.28
C TRP A 325 7.63 -7.04 -7.67
N GLN A 326 7.48 -5.77 -7.29
CA GLN A 326 6.20 -5.21 -6.83
C GLN A 326 5.11 -5.45 -7.88
N GLU A 327 5.32 -4.99 -9.11
CA GLU A 327 4.34 -5.13 -10.19
C GLU A 327 3.99 -6.60 -10.42
N GLU A 328 5.00 -7.47 -10.54
CA GLU A 328 4.80 -8.88 -10.82
C GLU A 328 4.06 -9.60 -9.69
N LEU A 329 4.47 -9.40 -8.43
CA LEU A 329 3.84 -10.03 -7.26
C LEU A 329 2.39 -9.54 -7.07
N CYS A 330 2.14 -8.23 -7.18
CA CYS A 330 0.79 -7.67 -7.10
C CYS A 330 -0.12 -8.14 -8.24
N THR A 331 0.45 -8.49 -9.39
CA THR A 331 -0.27 -9.05 -10.55
C THR A 331 -0.22 -10.57 -10.60
N GLY A 332 0.07 -11.23 -9.48
CA GLY A 332 -0.11 -12.66 -9.29
C GLY A 332 1.06 -13.54 -9.75
N LEU A 333 2.31 -13.04 -9.71
CA LEU A 333 3.52 -13.80 -10.05
C LEU A 333 3.58 -15.15 -9.33
N LEU A 334 3.14 -15.25 -8.08
CA LEU A 334 3.13 -16.54 -7.35
C LEU A 334 2.28 -17.62 -8.02
N VAL A 335 1.26 -17.20 -8.78
CA VAL A 335 0.34 -18.10 -9.49
C VAL A 335 0.79 -18.33 -10.92
N ARG A 336 1.26 -17.29 -11.63
CA ARG A 336 1.62 -17.37 -13.07
C ARG A 336 3.08 -17.68 -13.35
N GLY A 337 3.96 -17.48 -12.36
CA GLY A 337 5.40 -17.67 -12.50
C GLY A 337 5.80 -19.13 -12.60
N THR A 338 6.98 -19.39 -13.17
CA THR A 338 7.56 -20.75 -13.13
C THR A 338 8.09 -21.00 -11.74
N ARG A 339 7.72 -22.15 -11.16
CA ARG A 339 8.09 -22.55 -9.80
C ARG A 339 9.04 -23.73 -9.81
N ARG A 340 9.97 -23.75 -8.87
CA ARG A 340 10.84 -24.88 -8.59
C ARG A 340 11.17 -24.93 -7.11
N ARG A 341 10.76 -26.01 -6.44
CA ARG A 341 11.16 -26.27 -5.06
C ARG A 341 12.62 -26.71 -4.94
N GLU A 342 13.32 -26.10 -3.99
CA GLU A 342 14.64 -26.51 -3.51
C GLU A 342 14.58 -26.63 -1.98
N GLY A 343 14.46 -27.85 -1.47
CA GLY A 343 14.21 -28.08 -0.04
C GLY A 343 12.90 -27.43 0.42
N ARG A 344 12.99 -26.48 1.35
CA ARG A 344 11.82 -25.76 1.90
C ARG A 344 11.49 -24.45 1.17
N THR A 345 12.25 -24.12 0.12
CA THR A 345 12.12 -22.85 -0.61
C THR A 345 11.53 -23.09 -1.98
N ILE A 346 10.61 -22.23 -2.40
CA ILE A 346 10.06 -22.21 -3.76
C ILE A 346 10.71 -21.07 -4.54
N HIS A 347 11.54 -21.41 -5.52
CA HIS A 347 12.14 -20.44 -6.43
C HIS A 347 11.15 -20.05 -7.51
N ILE A 348 10.95 -18.74 -7.66
CA ILE A 348 10.01 -18.17 -8.61
C ILE A 348 10.80 -17.44 -9.68
N SER A 349 10.44 -17.68 -10.93
CA SER A 349 10.89 -16.87 -12.06
C SER A 349 9.71 -16.40 -12.89
N GLY A 350 9.95 -15.45 -13.79
CA GLY A 350 8.93 -14.93 -14.68
C GLY A 350 8.17 -16.06 -15.39
N PRO A 351 6.91 -15.82 -15.78
CA PRO A 351 6.15 -16.80 -16.57
C PRO A 351 6.96 -17.15 -17.82
N ARG A 352 6.94 -18.43 -18.22
CA ARG A 352 7.33 -18.76 -19.60
C ARG A 352 6.37 -18.00 -20.51
N THR A 353 6.90 -17.23 -21.46
CA THR A 353 6.12 -16.39 -22.37
C THR A 353 4.92 -17.20 -22.88
N PRO A 354 3.67 -16.78 -22.64
CA PRO A 354 2.53 -17.50 -23.18
C PRO A 354 2.64 -17.45 -24.70
N THR A 355 2.78 -18.60 -25.34
CA THR A 355 2.87 -18.70 -26.81
C THR A 355 1.51 -18.51 -27.49
N GLY A 356 0.45 -18.20 -26.73
CA GLY A 356 -0.89 -17.96 -27.25
C GLY A 356 -1.72 -16.99 -26.41
N ARG A 357 -2.74 -16.41 -27.04
CA ARG A 357 -3.75 -15.58 -26.38
C ARG A 357 -4.56 -16.47 -25.43
N GLN A 358 -4.55 -16.16 -24.14
CA GLN A 358 -5.34 -16.90 -23.15
C GLN A 358 -6.84 -16.69 -23.45
N GLU A 359 -7.60 -17.75 -23.71
CA GLU A 359 -9.02 -17.65 -24.10
C GLU A 359 -9.95 -17.37 -22.91
N TYR A 360 -9.51 -17.71 -21.70
CA TYR A 360 -10.28 -17.58 -20.45
C TYR A 360 -9.43 -16.91 -19.36
N TRP A 361 -10.09 -16.20 -18.45
CA TRP A 361 -9.49 -15.65 -17.24
C TRP A 361 -10.19 -16.19 -16.00
N VAL A 362 -9.43 -16.30 -14.92
CA VAL A 362 -9.97 -16.59 -13.58
C VAL A 362 -9.77 -15.38 -12.69
N GLY A 363 -10.84 -14.97 -12.00
CA GLY A 363 -10.83 -13.88 -11.03
C GLY A 363 -11.54 -14.28 -9.74
N THR A 364 -11.36 -13.49 -8.68
CA THR A 364 -12.12 -13.66 -7.43
C THR A 364 -13.55 -13.16 -7.62
N VAL A 365 -14.52 -13.83 -6.99
CA VAL A 365 -15.92 -13.37 -6.92
C VAL A 365 -16.00 -12.22 -5.91
N PRO A 366 -16.47 -11.02 -6.29
CA PRO A 366 -16.70 -9.94 -5.34
C PRO A 366 -17.71 -10.34 -4.25
N LEU A 367 -17.36 -10.09 -2.99
CA LEU A 367 -18.17 -10.43 -1.83
C LEU A 367 -19.05 -9.24 -1.42
N HIS A 368 -20.35 -9.34 -1.67
CA HIS A 368 -21.39 -8.35 -1.36
C HIS A 368 -22.77 -9.03 -1.37
N GLU A 369 -23.88 -8.30 -1.17
CA GLU A 369 -25.23 -8.88 -1.10
C GLU A 369 -25.62 -9.69 -2.35
N ARG A 370 -25.15 -9.28 -3.54
CA ARG A 370 -25.46 -9.93 -4.82
C ARG A 370 -24.38 -10.88 -5.36
N SER A 371 -23.50 -11.38 -4.49
CA SER A 371 -22.37 -12.24 -4.92
C SER A 371 -22.84 -13.42 -5.75
N GLY A 372 -22.12 -13.74 -6.83
CA GLY A 372 -22.40 -14.91 -7.66
C GLY A 372 -23.70 -14.86 -8.48
N ALA A 373 -24.55 -13.83 -8.36
CA ALA A 373 -25.82 -13.77 -9.09
C ALA A 373 -25.68 -13.83 -10.63
N TRP A 374 -24.53 -13.44 -11.17
CA TRP A 374 -24.22 -13.61 -12.60
C TRP A 374 -23.77 -15.03 -12.97
N LEU A 375 -23.22 -15.81 -12.03
CA LEU A 375 -22.90 -17.23 -12.20
C LEU A 375 -24.19 -18.05 -12.22
N ALA A 376 -25.13 -17.78 -11.30
CA ALA A 376 -26.46 -18.40 -11.32
C ALA A 376 -27.21 -18.14 -12.64
N ARG A 377 -27.10 -16.93 -13.20
CA ARG A 377 -27.66 -16.62 -14.54
C ARG A 377 -26.98 -17.40 -15.68
N ALA A 378 -25.75 -17.85 -15.48
CA ALA A 378 -25.05 -18.74 -16.41
C ALA A 378 -25.40 -20.22 -16.19
N GLY A 379 -26.27 -20.54 -15.22
CA GLY A 379 -26.71 -21.90 -14.91
C GLY A 379 -25.85 -22.64 -13.89
N LEU A 380 -24.92 -21.95 -13.22
CA LEU A 380 -24.01 -22.53 -12.22
C LEU A 380 -24.65 -22.50 -10.81
N ASP A 381 -24.42 -23.55 -10.00
CA ASP A 381 -24.95 -23.63 -8.63
C ASP A 381 -24.12 -22.80 -7.65
N ILE A 382 -24.74 -21.77 -7.06
CA ILE A 382 -24.10 -20.85 -6.11
C ILE A 382 -24.59 -20.99 -4.67
N ASP A 383 -25.45 -21.96 -4.38
CA ASP A 383 -26.13 -22.05 -3.09
C ASP A 383 -25.14 -22.34 -1.96
N ARG A 384 -24.19 -23.26 -2.17
CA ARG A 384 -23.14 -23.58 -1.17
C ARG A 384 -22.21 -22.40 -0.88
N PRO A 385 -21.55 -21.75 -1.87
CA PRO A 385 -20.69 -20.60 -1.60
C PRO A 385 -21.42 -19.44 -0.95
N LEU A 386 -22.68 -19.20 -1.33
CA LEU A 386 -23.51 -18.18 -0.67
C LEU A 386 -23.84 -18.54 0.78
N GLY A 387 -24.18 -19.81 1.05
CA GLY A 387 -24.37 -20.33 2.40
C GLY A 387 -23.14 -20.06 3.28
N TRP A 388 -21.96 -20.47 2.82
CA TRP A 388 -20.70 -20.25 3.55
C TRP A 388 -20.35 -18.77 3.73
N LYS A 389 -20.63 -17.93 2.73
CA LYS A 389 -20.45 -16.47 2.85
C LYS A 389 -21.32 -15.92 3.98
N ASN A 390 -22.59 -16.34 4.03
CA ASN A 390 -23.56 -15.81 4.99
C ASN A 390 -23.31 -16.32 6.42
N THR A 391 -22.68 -17.49 6.58
CA THR A 391 -22.27 -18.01 7.89
C THR A 391 -20.84 -17.60 8.29
N GLY A 392 -20.13 -16.85 7.43
CA GLY A 392 -18.78 -16.35 7.71
C GLY A 392 -17.66 -17.38 7.62
N VAL A 393 -17.91 -18.55 6.99
CA VAL A 393 -16.92 -19.64 6.86
C VAL A 393 -16.34 -19.78 5.45
N LEU A 394 -16.83 -19.02 4.47
CA LEU A 394 -16.28 -19.02 3.11
C LEU A 394 -14.80 -18.62 3.16
N ALA A 395 -13.93 -19.51 2.68
CA ALA A 395 -12.50 -19.27 2.61
C ALA A 395 -12.15 -18.47 1.36
N ALA A 396 -12.60 -18.94 0.20
CA ALA A 396 -12.41 -18.23 -1.06
C ALA A 396 -13.40 -18.69 -2.14
N TRP A 397 -13.68 -17.81 -3.11
CA TRP A 397 -14.56 -18.09 -4.24
C TRP A 397 -14.00 -17.45 -5.51
N VAL A 398 -13.71 -18.27 -6.52
CA VAL A 398 -13.19 -17.85 -7.84
C VAL A 398 -14.18 -18.15 -8.95
N GLN A 399 -14.06 -17.42 -10.05
CA GLN A 399 -14.89 -17.54 -11.24
C GLN A 399 -14.04 -17.49 -12.51
N ALA A 400 -14.47 -18.24 -13.53
CA ALA A 400 -13.88 -18.23 -14.85
C ALA A 400 -14.80 -17.53 -15.87
N PHE A 401 -14.21 -16.76 -16.78
CA PHE A 401 -14.93 -16.07 -17.84
C PHE A 401 -14.09 -15.96 -19.12
N VAL A 402 -14.75 -15.77 -20.25
CA VAL A 402 -14.08 -15.60 -21.55
C VAL A 402 -13.26 -14.32 -21.57
N ASN A 403 -12.02 -14.41 -22.05
CA ASN A 403 -11.10 -13.29 -22.22
C ASN A 403 -11.51 -12.38 -23.39
N ASN A 404 -12.49 -11.53 -23.13
CA ASN A 404 -12.88 -10.46 -24.04
C ASN A 404 -13.09 -9.16 -23.28
N ARG A 405 -13.41 -8.09 -24.02
CA ARG A 405 -13.60 -6.75 -23.47
C ARG A 405 -14.68 -6.67 -22.39
N GLN A 406 -15.61 -7.61 -22.38
CA GLN A 406 -16.76 -7.62 -21.45
C GLN A 406 -16.52 -8.55 -20.25
N ALA A 407 -15.43 -9.32 -20.25
CA ALA A 407 -15.15 -10.37 -19.25
C ALA A 407 -16.34 -11.35 -19.09
N ARG A 408 -16.98 -11.73 -20.20
CA ARG A 408 -18.21 -12.54 -20.25
C ARG A 408 -18.29 -13.35 -21.55
N PRO A 409 -19.02 -14.48 -21.61
CA PRO A 409 -19.81 -15.08 -20.54
C PRO A 409 -18.93 -15.66 -19.41
N PHE A 410 -19.56 -15.88 -18.26
CA PHE A 410 -18.97 -16.70 -17.19
C PHE A 410 -19.18 -18.17 -17.54
N VAL A 411 -18.15 -18.98 -17.31
CA VAL A 411 -18.10 -20.38 -17.79
C VAL A 411 -17.84 -21.39 -16.67
N GLY A 412 -17.51 -20.93 -15.47
CA GLY A 412 -17.35 -21.82 -14.31
C GLY A 412 -16.96 -21.08 -13.04
N HIS A 413 -16.93 -21.80 -11.93
CA HIS A 413 -16.47 -21.29 -10.64
C HIS A 413 -15.97 -22.41 -9.74
N ALA A 414 -15.20 -22.03 -8.73
CA ALA A 414 -14.79 -22.93 -7.68
C ALA A 414 -14.81 -22.19 -6.33
N ALA A 415 -15.12 -22.89 -5.25
CA ALA A 415 -15.16 -22.30 -3.92
C ALA A 415 -14.75 -23.29 -2.84
N ALA A 416 -14.26 -22.74 -1.73
CA ALA A 416 -13.82 -23.47 -0.56
C ALA A 416 -14.26 -22.76 0.73
N TYR A 417 -14.37 -23.51 1.83
CA TYR A 417 -14.67 -23.00 3.17
C TYR A 417 -13.63 -23.48 4.20
N TRP A 418 -13.57 -22.79 5.34
CA TRP A 418 -12.73 -23.16 6.48
C TRP A 418 -13.46 -24.14 7.39
N SER A 419 -12.84 -25.27 7.74
CA SER A 419 -13.28 -26.08 8.88
C SER A 419 -12.70 -25.58 10.21
N ASP A 420 -11.51 -24.98 10.12
CA ASP A 420 -10.75 -24.40 11.21
C ASP A 420 -9.81 -23.31 10.67
N GLU A 421 -8.88 -22.82 11.49
CA GLU A 421 -7.98 -21.72 11.13
C GLU A 421 -6.93 -22.06 10.06
N THR A 422 -6.64 -23.35 9.81
CA THR A 422 -5.55 -23.79 8.91
C THR A 422 -6.00 -24.80 7.85
N THR A 423 -7.22 -25.31 7.92
CA THR A 423 -7.75 -26.33 7.00
C THR A 423 -8.91 -25.79 6.16
N ALA A 424 -8.70 -25.79 4.82
CA ALA A 424 -9.72 -25.39 3.86
C ALA A 424 -10.23 -26.61 3.06
N HIS A 425 -11.54 -26.64 2.80
CA HIS A 425 -12.21 -27.69 2.02
C HIS A 425 -12.70 -27.11 0.71
N LEU A 426 -12.14 -27.57 -0.41
CA LEU A 426 -12.57 -27.24 -1.76
C LEU A 426 -13.69 -28.20 -2.16
N GLU A 427 -14.92 -27.70 -2.12
CA GLU A 427 -16.13 -28.52 -2.29
C GLU A 427 -17.02 -28.09 -3.47
N VAL A 428 -16.69 -26.98 -4.12
CA VAL A 428 -17.41 -26.50 -5.30
C VAL A 428 -16.43 -26.36 -6.45
N LEU A 429 -16.76 -27.03 -7.56
CA LEU A 429 -16.11 -26.93 -8.85
C LEU A 429 -17.16 -27.22 -9.91
N ASP A 430 -17.64 -26.17 -10.58
CA ASP A 430 -18.73 -26.27 -11.55
C ASP A 430 -18.40 -25.47 -12.81
N THR A 431 -18.71 -26.04 -13.97
CA THR A 431 -18.48 -25.42 -15.29
C THR A 431 -19.69 -25.62 -16.19
N VAL A 432 -19.92 -24.64 -17.06
CA VAL A 432 -21.00 -24.69 -18.05
C VAL A 432 -20.69 -25.83 -19.05
N PRO A 433 -21.69 -26.64 -19.49
CA PRO A 433 -21.46 -27.71 -20.45
C PRO A 433 -20.72 -27.25 -21.72
N GLY A 434 -19.71 -28.02 -22.13
CA GLY A 434 -18.86 -27.69 -23.27
C GLY A 434 -17.68 -26.77 -22.96
N THR A 435 -17.51 -26.36 -21.70
CA THR A 435 -16.31 -25.64 -21.25
C THR A 435 -15.09 -26.57 -21.29
N PRO A 436 -13.94 -26.15 -21.85
CA PRO A 436 -12.73 -26.98 -21.88
C PRO A 436 -12.19 -27.30 -20.48
N ASP A 437 -11.60 -28.49 -20.29
CA ASP A 437 -11.00 -28.93 -19.02
C ASP A 437 -9.87 -28.01 -18.54
N THR A 438 -9.22 -27.29 -19.45
CA THR A 438 -8.20 -26.28 -19.10
C THR A 438 -8.76 -25.15 -18.24
N VAL A 439 -10.07 -24.87 -18.29
CA VAL A 439 -10.73 -23.90 -17.39
C VAL A 439 -10.85 -24.46 -15.98
N THR A 440 -11.22 -25.73 -15.85
CA THR A 440 -11.25 -26.47 -14.58
C THR A 440 -9.87 -26.45 -13.93
N ALA A 441 -8.81 -26.74 -14.70
CA ALA A 441 -7.42 -26.65 -14.25
C ALA A 441 -7.07 -25.24 -13.73
N GLN A 442 -7.44 -24.19 -14.46
CA GLN A 442 -7.18 -22.80 -14.06
C GLN A 442 -7.92 -22.39 -12.79
N LEU A 443 -9.17 -22.85 -12.60
CA LEU A 443 -9.96 -22.62 -11.40
C LEU A 443 -9.30 -23.26 -10.17
N LEU A 444 -8.95 -24.55 -10.29
CA LEU A 444 -8.27 -25.31 -9.22
C LEU A 444 -6.91 -24.71 -8.87
N HIS A 445 -6.11 -24.35 -9.88
CA HIS A 445 -4.81 -23.70 -9.70
C HIS A 445 -4.95 -22.38 -8.94
N ARG A 446 -5.83 -21.49 -9.41
CA ARG A 446 -6.04 -20.18 -8.76
C ARG A 446 -6.59 -20.30 -7.35
N LEU A 447 -7.57 -21.17 -7.13
CA LEU A 447 -8.19 -21.36 -5.81
C LEU A 447 -7.19 -21.93 -4.81
N THR A 448 -6.45 -22.99 -5.17
CA THR A 448 -5.42 -23.61 -4.31
C THR A 448 -4.38 -22.59 -3.86
N HIS A 449 -3.83 -21.81 -4.80
CA HIS A 449 -2.86 -20.77 -4.48
C HIS A 449 -3.43 -19.69 -3.56
N MET A 450 -4.66 -19.25 -3.81
CA MET A 450 -5.30 -18.25 -2.97
C MET A 450 -5.57 -18.78 -1.55
N LEU A 451 -5.96 -20.05 -1.39
CA LEU A 451 -6.13 -20.68 -0.08
C LEU A 451 -4.80 -20.75 0.68
N ALA A 452 -3.71 -21.14 -0.01
CA ALA A 452 -2.37 -21.12 0.57
C ALA A 452 -1.98 -19.70 1.02
N ASP A 453 -2.20 -18.68 0.20
CA ASP A 453 -1.90 -17.28 0.56
C ASP A 453 -2.79 -16.75 1.70
N LEU A 454 -4.00 -17.28 1.83
CA LEU A 454 -4.90 -17.02 2.96
C LEU A 454 -4.53 -17.78 4.23
N GLY A 455 -3.54 -18.68 4.20
CA GLY A 455 -3.00 -19.35 5.38
C GLY A 455 -3.41 -20.80 5.56
N ALA A 456 -3.98 -21.44 4.53
CA ALA A 456 -4.21 -22.88 4.58
C ALA A 456 -2.86 -23.61 4.72
N GLU A 457 -2.78 -24.51 5.69
CA GLU A 457 -1.71 -25.51 5.81
C GLU A 457 -2.15 -26.82 5.16
N THR A 458 -3.44 -27.14 5.24
CA THR A 458 -4.05 -28.31 4.62
C THR A 458 -5.21 -27.87 3.72
N ILE A 459 -5.28 -28.44 2.50
CA ILE A 459 -6.43 -28.29 1.61
C ILE A 459 -6.94 -29.67 1.21
N THR A 460 -8.22 -29.92 1.45
CA THR A 460 -8.91 -31.16 1.08
C THR A 460 -9.93 -30.91 -0.02
N THR A 461 -10.25 -31.95 -0.78
CA THR A 461 -11.25 -31.89 -1.85
C THR A 461 -11.83 -33.27 -2.11
N SER A 462 -13.13 -33.35 -2.36
CA SER A 462 -13.76 -34.61 -2.81
C SER A 462 -13.55 -34.86 -4.31
N PHE A 463 -13.04 -33.88 -5.06
CA PHE A 463 -12.79 -34.02 -6.50
C PHE A 463 -11.49 -34.78 -6.76
N GLU A 464 -11.56 -35.76 -7.66
CA GLU A 464 -10.39 -36.42 -8.25
C GLU A 464 -10.13 -35.81 -9.63
N ASN A 465 -8.98 -35.14 -9.81
CA ASN A 465 -8.61 -34.50 -11.06
C ASN A 465 -7.10 -34.56 -11.26
N GLU A 466 -6.64 -34.93 -12.46
CA GLU A 466 -5.20 -35.07 -12.75
C GLU A 466 -4.40 -33.78 -12.53
N HIS A 467 -5.02 -32.61 -12.75
CA HIS A 467 -4.38 -31.32 -12.53
C HIS A 467 -4.15 -31.00 -11.05
N LEU A 468 -4.84 -31.67 -10.12
CA LEU A 468 -4.55 -31.54 -8.68
C LEU A 468 -3.21 -32.20 -8.33
N ALA A 469 -2.86 -33.30 -9.00
CA ALA A 469 -1.57 -33.96 -8.78
C ALA A 469 -0.39 -33.04 -9.16
N ASP A 470 -0.54 -32.25 -10.24
CA ASP A 470 0.45 -31.24 -10.65
C ASP A 470 0.64 -30.12 -9.60
N LEU A 471 -0.34 -29.91 -8.72
CA LEU A 471 -0.28 -28.97 -7.60
C LEU A 471 0.27 -29.60 -6.31
N GLY A 472 0.56 -30.90 -6.33
CA GLY A 472 1.05 -31.67 -5.20
C GLY A 472 -0.03 -32.34 -4.36
N TYR A 473 -1.29 -32.35 -4.81
CA TYR A 473 -2.32 -33.14 -4.11
C TYR A 473 -2.03 -34.63 -4.25
N MET A 474 -2.34 -35.38 -3.19
CA MET A 474 -2.29 -36.82 -3.14
C MET A 474 -3.67 -37.38 -2.79
N ASN A 475 -3.90 -38.66 -3.04
CA ASN A 475 -5.13 -39.31 -2.58
C ASN A 475 -5.24 -39.22 -1.06
N HIS A 476 -6.42 -38.88 -0.56
CA HIS A 476 -6.66 -38.82 0.87
C HIS A 476 -6.57 -40.24 1.47
N PRO A 477 -5.84 -40.45 2.58
CA PRO A 477 -5.59 -41.80 3.10
C PRO A 477 -6.84 -42.47 3.71
N GLU A 478 -7.77 -41.67 4.22
CA GLU A 478 -8.91 -42.14 5.03
C GLU A 478 -10.28 -41.82 4.43
N GLU A 479 -10.34 -41.00 3.37
CA GLU A 479 -11.59 -40.46 2.82
C GLU A 479 -11.51 -40.46 1.29
N PRO A 480 -12.65 -40.50 0.57
CA PRO A 480 -12.66 -40.29 -0.88
C PRO A 480 -12.20 -38.87 -1.23
N GLY A 481 -11.35 -38.74 -2.24
CA GLY A 481 -10.85 -37.46 -2.74
C GLY A 481 -9.34 -37.27 -2.54
N MET A 482 -8.91 -36.00 -2.52
CA MET A 482 -7.50 -35.62 -2.49
C MET A 482 -7.19 -34.63 -1.37
N ILE A 483 -5.94 -34.64 -0.92
CA ILE A 483 -5.39 -33.78 0.13
C ILE A 483 -4.08 -33.15 -0.32
N LEU A 484 -3.86 -31.90 0.06
CA LEU A 484 -2.62 -31.17 -0.13
C LEU A 484 -2.10 -30.66 1.22
N ASP A 485 -0.89 -31.06 1.58
CA ASP A 485 -0.06 -30.32 2.53
C ASP A 485 0.57 -29.14 1.77
N VAL A 486 0.15 -27.92 2.10
CA VAL A 486 0.57 -26.70 1.40
C VAL A 486 2.09 -26.50 1.49
N THR A 487 2.77 -27.02 2.51
CA THR A 487 4.23 -26.92 2.65
C THR A 487 4.99 -27.76 1.62
N THR A 488 4.30 -28.69 0.96
CA THR A 488 4.86 -29.59 -0.06
C THR A 488 4.61 -29.13 -1.49
N MET A 489 3.81 -28.07 -1.71
CA MET A 489 3.48 -27.58 -3.06
C MET A 489 4.74 -27.35 -3.92
N PRO A 490 4.77 -27.74 -5.20
CA PRO A 490 5.98 -27.79 -6.02
C PRO A 490 6.65 -26.44 -6.36
#